data_AF-A0A1R3H8M2-F1
#
_entry.id   AF-A0A1R3H8M2-F1
#
_cell.length_a   1.000
_cell.length_b   1.000
_cell.length_c   1.000
_cell.angle_alpha   90.00
_cell.angle_beta   90.00
_cell.angle_gamma   90.00
#
_symmetry.space_group_name_H-M   'P 1'
#
loop_
_entity.id
_entity.type
_entity.pdbx_description
1 polymer ?
#
loop_
_entity_poly.entity_id
_entity_poly.type
_entity_poly.pdbx_seq_one_letter_code
_entity_poly.pdbx_strand_id
1 'polypeptide(L)'
;MEDDSVQISQKWLLGLSEGTLSHQLEAIAMEGLQILHSQKGFIRCNFVVPSRASDADGNWHVGAMATLIDDVGAAAIYSLVNHVKASLDFSISFYSTAKIGEEVEIEAKVEANKGKLSHVLVEFRKVKKAVKIDLNRDDSVNSGKWKSPDLDWVKISCDGSFDPKNGEAAIGIVIRDYQGQLVDRLGKKVQADEALMTKALAVREGLKLAARKNFSRVIVENDSAGVVQDLTGSLGTSAWKTAPVVRETVKLFADLKVSLVKRQANGAADWVARQHNMEMDLSDWINRPPSSLVFILSKDGLPCPH
;
A
#
# COMPACT_ATOMS: atom_id res chain seq x y z
N MET A 1 31.20 -31.34 1.92
CA MET A 1 30.27 -32.25 1.23
C MET A 1 28.81 -31.84 1.37
N GLU A 2 28.27 -31.52 2.56
CA GLU A 2 26.83 -31.11 2.68
C GLU A 2 26.52 -29.67 2.20
N ASP A 3 27.48 -28.75 2.32
CA ASP A 3 27.31 -27.32 1.97
C ASP A 3 27.64 -27.03 0.48
N ASP A 4 28.31 -27.98 -0.19
CA ASP A 4 28.77 -27.79 -1.57
C ASP A 4 27.61 -27.70 -2.57
N SER A 5 26.53 -28.48 -2.36
CA SER A 5 25.39 -28.52 -3.28
C SER A 5 24.59 -27.21 -3.33
N VAL A 6 24.39 -26.57 -2.17
CA VAL A 6 23.72 -25.26 -2.07
C VAL A 6 24.58 -24.20 -2.75
N GLN A 7 25.89 -24.16 -2.45
CA GLN A 7 26.81 -23.19 -3.05
C GLN A 7 26.95 -23.37 -4.57
N ILE A 8 26.97 -24.61 -5.06
CA ILE A 8 27.00 -24.92 -6.50
C ILE A 8 25.69 -24.45 -7.15
N SER A 9 24.53 -24.72 -6.53
CA SER A 9 23.24 -24.27 -7.06
C SER A 9 23.14 -22.74 -7.15
N GLN A 10 23.68 -22.02 -6.15
CA GLN A 10 23.75 -20.56 -6.15
C GLN A 10 24.66 -20.05 -7.28
N LYS A 11 25.86 -20.60 -7.41
CA LYS A 11 26.80 -20.22 -8.48
C LYS A 11 26.22 -20.48 -9.87
N TRP A 12 25.52 -21.59 -10.04
CA TRP A 12 24.83 -21.92 -11.28
C TRP A 12 23.74 -20.90 -11.61
N LEU A 13 22.85 -20.62 -10.65
CA LEU A 13 21.75 -19.67 -10.84
C LEU A 13 22.25 -18.23 -11.10
N LEU A 14 23.30 -17.80 -10.41
CA LEU A 14 23.96 -16.51 -10.67
C LEU A 14 24.63 -16.48 -12.05
N GLY A 15 25.29 -17.57 -12.46
CA GLY A 15 25.91 -17.62 -13.78
C GLY A 15 24.88 -17.52 -14.92
N LEU A 16 23.69 -18.07 -14.70
CA LEU A 16 22.57 -17.92 -15.64
C LEU A 16 22.04 -16.47 -15.67
N SER A 17 21.90 -15.79 -14.52
CA SER A 17 21.41 -14.40 -14.45
C SER A 17 22.41 -13.38 -14.99
N GLU A 18 23.70 -13.64 -14.85
CA GLU A 18 24.79 -12.80 -15.38
C GLU A 18 25.06 -13.05 -16.87
N GLY A 19 24.40 -14.03 -17.49
CA GLY A 19 24.62 -14.39 -18.89
C GLY A 19 25.93 -15.13 -19.16
N THR A 20 26.61 -15.63 -18.11
CA THR A 20 27.89 -16.36 -18.26
C THR A 20 27.69 -17.84 -18.59
N LEU A 21 26.52 -18.40 -18.25
CA LEU A 21 26.17 -19.81 -18.48
C LEU A 21 24.93 -20.00 -19.38
N SER A 22 24.27 -18.93 -19.82
CA SER A 22 22.95 -18.97 -20.44
C SER A 22 22.91 -18.45 -21.89
N HIS A 23 21.87 -18.85 -22.62
CA HIS A 23 21.59 -18.28 -23.95
C HIS A 23 20.94 -16.89 -23.82
N GLN A 24 20.98 -16.06 -24.88
CA GLN A 24 20.54 -14.66 -24.82
C GLN A 24 19.14 -14.43 -24.23
N LEU A 25 18.20 -15.37 -24.41
CA LEU A 25 16.83 -15.27 -23.89
C LEU A 25 16.73 -15.55 -22.39
N GLU A 26 17.48 -16.53 -21.88
CA GLU A 26 17.57 -16.85 -20.44
C GLU A 26 18.25 -15.72 -19.67
N ALA A 27 19.33 -15.16 -20.23
CA ALA A 27 20.00 -14.00 -19.67
C ALA A 27 19.07 -12.79 -19.54
N ILE A 28 18.16 -12.58 -20.50
CA ILE A 28 17.14 -11.51 -20.44
C ILE A 28 16.08 -11.81 -19.37
N ALA A 29 15.62 -13.06 -19.30
CA ALA A 29 14.57 -13.46 -18.36
C ALA A 29 15.02 -13.32 -16.90
N MET A 30 16.31 -13.51 -16.63
CA MET A 30 16.88 -13.48 -15.29
C MET A 30 17.73 -12.25 -14.99
N GLU A 31 17.78 -11.27 -15.90
CA GLU A 31 18.58 -10.06 -15.74
C GLU A 31 18.22 -9.33 -14.42
N GLY A 32 19.19 -9.23 -13.51
CA GLY A 32 19.01 -8.56 -12.21
C GLY A 32 18.43 -9.44 -11.09
N LEU A 33 18.35 -10.75 -11.26
CA LEU A 33 17.99 -11.69 -10.18
C LEU A 33 19.00 -11.65 -9.03
N GLN A 34 18.51 -11.43 -7.81
CA GLN A 34 19.32 -11.40 -6.60
C GLN A 34 18.90 -12.53 -5.67
N ILE A 35 19.84 -13.39 -5.30
CA ILE A 35 19.59 -14.44 -4.31
C ILE A 35 19.64 -13.83 -2.90
N LEU A 36 18.52 -13.87 -2.18
CA LEU A 36 18.43 -13.38 -0.81
C LEU A 36 18.79 -14.45 0.22
N HIS A 37 18.34 -15.68 -0.02
CA HIS A 37 18.56 -16.80 0.88
C HIS A 37 18.55 -18.13 0.11
N SER A 38 19.38 -19.07 0.53
CA SER A 38 19.35 -20.44 0.01
C SER A 38 19.69 -21.43 1.11
N GLN A 39 18.99 -22.56 1.07
CA GLN A 39 19.24 -23.74 1.88
C GLN A 39 18.77 -24.97 1.08
N LYS A 40 19.05 -26.19 1.57
CA LYS A 40 18.65 -27.41 0.87
C LYS A 40 17.15 -27.42 0.56
N GLY A 41 16.80 -27.50 -0.72
CA GLY A 41 15.42 -27.55 -1.20
C GLY A 41 14.68 -26.21 -1.17
N PHE A 42 15.35 -25.09 -0.88
CA PHE A 42 14.70 -23.78 -0.79
C PHE A 42 15.61 -22.65 -1.28
N ILE A 43 15.10 -21.81 -2.17
CA ILE A 43 15.77 -20.59 -2.65
C ILE A 43 14.76 -19.45 -2.60
N ARG A 44 15.18 -18.30 -2.04
CA ARG A 44 14.44 -17.04 -2.10
C ARG A 44 15.27 -16.00 -2.83
N CYS A 45 14.63 -15.33 -3.79
CA CYS A 45 15.23 -14.29 -4.61
C CYS A 45 14.41 -13.00 -4.55
N ASN A 46 15.10 -11.89 -4.78
CA ASN A 46 14.51 -10.62 -5.17
C ASN A 46 14.72 -10.42 -6.67
N PHE A 47 13.74 -9.81 -7.33
CA PHE A 47 13.80 -9.55 -8.75
C PHE A 47 13.07 -8.25 -9.09
N VAL A 48 13.66 -7.43 -9.94
CA VAL A 48 13.02 -6.23 -10.49
C VAL A 48 12.72 -6.52 -11.95
N VAL A 49 11.44 -6.46 -12.35
CA VAL A 49 11.03 -6.84 -13.70
C VAL A 49 11.76 -5.97 -14.75
N PRO A 50 12.67 -6.52 -15.57
CA PRO A 50 13.44 -5.74 -16.51
C PRO A 50 12.56 -5.35 -17.70
N SER A 51 12.82 -4.18 -18.29
CA SER A 51 12.08 -3.68 -19.46
C SER A 51 12.14 -4.64 -20.65
N ARG A 52 13.25 -5.38 -20.78
CA ARG A 52 13.48 -6.37 -21.84
C ARG A 52 12.67 -7.66 -21.68
N ALA A 53 12.12 -7.92 -20.48
CA ALA A 53 11.25 -9.07 -20.21
C ALA A 53 9.77 -8.67 -20.24
N SER A 54 9.40 -7.62 -20.98
CA SER A 54 8.02 -7.14 -21.05
C SER A 54 7.25 -7.63 -22.26
N ASP A 55 5.93 -7.68 -22.14
CA ASP A 55 5.01 -7.82 -23.27
C ASP A 55 4.68 -6.45 -23.90
N ALA A 56 3.86 -6.47 -24.96
CA ALA A 56 3.47 -5.26 -25.69
C ALA A 56 2.70 -4.22 -24.83
N ASP A 57 2.12 -4.66 -23.71
CA ASP A 57 1.32 -3.84 -22.80
C ASP A 57 2.14 -3.35 -21.59
N GLY A 58 3.44 -3.67 -21.54
CA GLY A 58 4.34 -3.30 -20.45
C GLY A 58 4.18 -4.15 -19.17
N ASN A 59 3.54 -5.32 -19.28
CA ASN A 59 3.51 -6.30 -18.21
C ASN A 59 4.71 -7.24 -18.31
N TRP A 60 5.00 -7.95 -17.21
CA TRP A 60 5.99 -9.00 -17.23
C TRP A 60 5.57 -10.14 -18.17
N HIS A 61 6.39 -10.41 -19.18
CA HIS A 61 6.12 -11.41 -20.20
C HIS A 61 6.06 -12.82 -19.63
N VAL A 62 4.99 -13.54 -19.95
CA VAL A 62 4.71 -14.88 -19.39
C VAL A 62 5.80 -15.89 -19.72
N GLY A 63 6.41 -15.81 -20.90
CA GLY A 63 7.53 -16.67 -21.29
C GLY A 63 8.80 -16.41 -20.48
N ALA A 64 9.11 -15.14 -20.17
CA ALA A 64 10.28 -14.81 -19.36
C ALA A 64 10.10 -15.29 -17.91
N MET A 65 8.88 -15.13 -17.39
CA MET A 65 8.50 -15.65 -16.09
C MET A 65 8.60 -17.19 -16.03
N ALA A 66 8.14 -17.90 -17.08
CA ALA A 66 8.26 -19.36 -17.16
C ALA A 66 9.72 -19.84 -17.15
N THR A 67 10.61 -19.18 -17.89
CA THR A 67 12.06 -19.47 -17.86
C THR A 67 12.63 -19.31 -16.46
N LEU A 68 12.31 -18.19 -15.78
CA LEU A 68 12.78 -17.96 -14.42
C LEU A 68 12.26 -19.03 -13.44
N ILE A 69 10.99 -19.45 -13.57
CA ILE A 69 10.43 -20.55 -12.77
C ILE A 69 11.22 -21.84 -12.95
N ASP A 70 11.56 -22.17 -14.19
CA ASP A 70 12.31 -23.38 -14.51
C ASP A 70 13.70 -23.37 -13.86
N ASP A 71 14.44 -22.27 -14.02
CA ASP A 71 15.80 -22.13 -13.50
C ASP A 71 15.84 -22.10 -11.97
N VAL A 72 14.99 -21.29 -11.32
CA VAL A 72 14.95 -21.19 -9.85
C VAL A 72 14.43 -22.48 -9.23
N GLY A 73 13.44 -23.13 -9.85
CA GLY A 73 12.92 -24.42 -9.41
C GLY A 73 13.95 -25.54 -9.53
N ALA A 74 14.67 -25.59 -10.66
CA ALA A 74 15.79 -26.52 -10.87
C ALA A 74 16.92 -26.28 -9.86
N ALA A 75 17.22 -25.03 -9.53
CA ALA A 75 18.27 -24.69 -8.56
C ALA A 75 17.88 -25.16 -7.15
N ALA A 76 16.62 -24.98 -6.75
CA ALA A 76 16.10 -25.48 -5.48
C ALA A 76 16.21 -27.01 -5.39
N ILE A 77 15.93 -27.73 -6.48
CA ILE A 77 16.14 -29.19 -6.53
C ILE A 77 17.61 -29.56 -6.43
N TYR A 78 18.46 -28.91 -7.22
CA TYR A 78 19.90 -29.20 -7.21
C TYR A 78 20.46 -29.05 -5.79
N SER A 79 20.05 -28.00 -5.07
CA SER A 79 20.46 -27.78 -3.68
C SER A 79 20.07 -28.91 -2.72
N LEU A 80 19.07 -29.72 -3.07
CA LEU A 80 18.60 -30.86 -2.26
C LEU A 80 19.21 -32.20 -2.69
N VAL A 81 19.28 -32.47 -4.00
CA VAL A 81 19.65 -33.79 -4.54
C VAL A 81 21.00 -33.83 -5.25
N ASN A 82 21.67 -32.68 -5.38
CA ASN A 82 22.99 -32.51 -5.99
C ASN A 82 23.10 -33.02 -7.44
N HIS A 83 22.00 -33.01 -8.19
CA HIS A 83 21.94 -33.25 -9.63
C HIS A 83 20.68 -32.63 -10.22
N VAL A 84 20.71 -32.29 -11.50
CA VAL A 84 19.52 -31.80 -12.22
C VAL A 84 18.59 -32.98 -12.51
N LYS A 85 17.29 -32.82 -12.23
CA LYS A 85 16.27 -33.81 -12.60
C LYS A 85 15.55 -33.37 -13.87
N ALA A 86 15.39 -34.29 -14.82
CA ALA A 86 14.72 -34.05 -16.10
C ALA A 86 13.17 -34.07 -16.02
N SER A 87 12.58 -34.40 -14.86
CA SER A 87 11.12 -34.50 -14.68
C SER A 87 10.69 -33.70 -13.47
N LEU A 88 10.07 -32.56 -13.73
CA LEU A 88 9.58 -31.59 -12.75
C LEU A 88 8.07 -31.44 -12.90
N ASP A 89 7.36 -31.33 -11.77
CA ASP A 89 5.97 -30.90 -11.72
C ASP A 89 5.91 -29.52 -11.07
N PHE A 90 5.41 -28.54 -11.82
CA PHE A 90 5.29 -27.15 -11.40
C PHE A 90 3.82 -26.80 -11.12
N SER A 91 3.56 -26.26 -9.94
CA SER A 91 2.31 -25.58 -9.64
C SER A 91 2.55 -24.08 -9.58
N ILE A 92 1.84 -23.32 -10.41
CA ILE A 92 2.02 -21.88 -10.55
C ILE A 92 0.73 -21.16 -10.15
N SER A 93 0.84 -20.19 -9.23
CA SER A 93 -0.28 -19.39 -8.76
C SER A 93 0.00 -17.90 -8.91
N PHE A 94 -0.80 -17.21 -9.71
CA PHE A 94 -0.72 -15.75 -9.90
C PHE A 94 -1.91 -15.06 -9.26
N TYR A 95 -1.63 -14.15 -8.33
CA TYR A 95 -2.68 -13.32 -7.72
C TYR A 95 -2.80 -11.94 -8.39
N SER A 96 -1.76 -11.46 -9.10
CA SER A 96 -1.80 -10.20 -9.86
C SER A 96 -0.61 -10.05 -10.82
N THR A 97 -0.81 -9.40 -11.98
CA THR A 97 0.22 -9.19 -13.02
C THR A 97 1.25 -8.14 -12.62
N ALA A 98 2.55 -8.47 -12.57
CA ALA A 98 3.63 -7.51 -12.33
C ALA A 98 3.97 -6.70 -13.58
N LYS A 99 4.33 -5.43 -13.39
CA LYS A 99 4.74 -4.51 -14.46
C LYS A 99 6.25 -4.27 -14.45
N ILE A 100 6.78 -3.75 -15.55
CA ILE A 100 8.18 -3.32 -15.65
C ILE A 100 8.56 -2.43 -14.47
N GLY A 101 9.71 -2.70 -13.86
CA GLY A 101 10.25 -1.93 -12.74
C GLY A 101 9.58 -2.20 -11.39
N GLU A 102 8.52 -3.01 -11.34
CA GLU A 102 8.01 -3.53 -10.07
C GLU A 102 8.97 -4.57 -9.50
N GLU A 103 9.05 -4.60 -8.18
CA GLU A 103 9.86 -5.54 -7.43
C GLU A 103 9.00 -6.74 -7.01
N VAL A 104 9.55 -7.94 -7.18
CA VAL A 104 8.89 -9.21 -6.86
C VAL A 104 9.84 -10.09 -6.04
N GLU A 105 9.30 -10.67 -4.98
CA GLU A 105 9.94 -11.74 -4.22
C GLU A 105 9.54 -13.07 -4.83
N ILE A 106 10.53 -13.96 -4.97
CA ILE A 106 10.39 -15.26 -5.62
C ILE A 106 10.85 -16.33 -4.64
N GLU A 107 10.00 -17.31 -4.36
CA GLU A 107 10.32 -18.44 -3.49
C GLU A 107 10.14 -19.74 -4.24
N ALA A 108 11.20 -20.54 -4.34
CA ALA A 108 11.13 -21.91 -4.82
C ALA A 108 11.37 -22.87 -3.65
N LYS A 109 10.43 -23.79 -3.45
CA LYS A 109 10.47 -24.79 -2.36
C LYS A 109 10.16 -26.18 -2.88
N VAL A 110 11.06 -27.12 -2.61
CA VAL A 110 10.84 -28.54 -2.89
C VAL A 110 9.91 -29.11 -1.82
N GLU A 111 8.66 -29.39 -2.17
CA GLU A 111 7.64 -29.92 -1.24
C GLU A 111 7.69 -31.44 -1.12
N ALA A 112 8.09 -32.12 -2.20
CA ALA A 112 8.17 -33.57 -2.23
C ALA A 112 9.28 -34.06 -3.16
N ASN A 113 9.90 -35.17 -2.78
CA ASN A 113 10.87 -35.89 -3.60
C ASN A 113 10.64 -37.39 -3.43
N LYS A 114 10.25 -38.06 -4.53
CA LYS A 114 10.02 -39.51 -4.57
C LYS A 114 10.72 -40.11 -5.78
N GLY A 115 11.93 -40.63 -5.57
CA GLY A 115 12.72 -41.26 -6.62
C GLY A 115 13.06 -40.27 -7.74
N LYS A 116 12.56 -40.53 -8.96
CA LYS A 116 12.83 -39.70 -10.14
C LYS A 116 12.02 -38.41 -10.22
N LEU A 117 10.98 -38.25 -9.41
CA LEU A 117 10.10 -37.08 -9.44
C LEU A 117 10.35 -36.18 -8.23
N SER A 118 10.41 -34.87 -8.48
CA SER A 118 10.37 -33.82 -7.44
C SER A 118 9.25 -32.85 -7.75
N HIS A 119 8.48 -32.48 -6.74
CA HIS A 119 7.45 -31.45 -6.82
C HIS A 119 7.99 -30.16 -6.19
N VAL A 120 7.97 -29.07 -6.96
CA VAL A 120 8.46 -27.76 -6.54
C VAL A 120 7.34 -26.75 -6.66
N LEU A 121 7.11 -26.04 -5.56
CA LEU A 121 6.24 -24.87 -5.57
C LEU A 121 7.11 -23.63 -5.79
N VAL A 122 6.78 -22.85 -6.82
CA VAL A 122 7.41 -21.54 -7.07
C VAL A 122 6.35 -20.44 -6.92
N GLU A 123 6.52 -19.57 -5.94
CA GLU A 123 5.60 -18.47 -5.66
C GLU A 123 6.23 -17.12 -5.98
N PHE A 124 5.45 -16.25 -6.63
CA PHE A 124 5.82 -14.86 -6.92
C PHE A 124 4.95 -13.94 -6.07
N ARG A 125 5.58 -13.04 -5.32
CA ARG A 125 4.88 -12.04 -4.51
C ARG A 125 5.38 -10.66 -4.88
N LYS A 126 4.48 -9.79 -5.35
CA LYS A 126 4.81 -8.38 -5.55
C LYS A 126 5.26 -7.77 -4.22
N VAL A 127 6.45 -7.19 -4.21
CA VAL A 127 6.91 -6.37 -3.09
C VAL A 127 6.16 -5.05 -3.17
N LYS A 128 5.14 -4.91 -2.34
CA LYS A 128 4.44 -3.64 -2.17
C LYS A 128 5.42 -2.69 -1.46
N LYS A 129 6.06 -1.78 -2.21
CA LYS A 129 6.81 -0.68 -1.60
C LYS A 129 5.89 0.03 -0.61
N ALA A 130 6.33 0.12 0.64
CA ALA A 130 5.64 0.97 1.61
C ALA A 130 5.62 2.38 1.00
N VAL A 131 4.42 2.95 0.84
CA VAL A 131 4.29 4.37 0.53
C VAL A 131 5.08 5.09 1.63
N LYS A 132 6.15 5.79 1.26
CA LYS A 132 6.84 6.66 2.20
C LYS A 132 5.90 7.82 2.46
N ILE A 133 5.17 7.71 3.56
CA ILE A 133 4.30 8.78 4.01
C ILE A 133 5.17 9.79 4.73
N ASP A 134 5.37 10.94 4.09
CA ASP A 134 6.04 12.05 4.74
C ASP A 134 5.10 12.71 5.75
N LEU A 135 5.64 12.94 6.96
CA LEU A 135 5.03 13.85 7.92
C LEU A 135 5.16 15.27 7.38
N ASN A 136 4.04 15.84 6.96
CA ASN A 136 4.00 17.20 6.48
C ASN A 136 4.05 18.18 7.66
N ARG A 137 5.21 18.82 7.84
CA ARG A 137 5.53 19.80 8.89
C ARG A 137 5.16 21.23 8.48
N ASP A 138 3.94 21.43 7.98
CA ASP A 138 3.44 22.75 7.61
C ASP A 138 3.13 23.60 8.87
N ASP A 139 3.20 24.93 8.77
CA ASP A 139 2.99 25.86 9.89
C ASP A 139 1.54 25.82 10.46
N SER A 140 0.61 25.19 9.73
CA SER A 140 -0.76 24.90 10.20
C SER A 140 -0.77 24.08 11.50
N VAL A 141 0.26 23.25 11.72
CA VAL A 141 0.44 22.44 12.94
C VAL A 141 0.52 23.34 14.18
N ASN A 142 1.10 24.54 14.06
CA ASN A 142 1.28 25.46 15.18
C ASN A 142 0.20 26.55 15.28
N SER A 143 -0.35 27.03 14.17
CA SER A 143 -1.30 28.15 14.17
C SER A 143 -2.71 27.77 14.67
N GLY A 144 -3.05 26.48 14.69
CA GLY A 144 -4.39 26.01 15.10
C GLY A 144 -5.50 26.41 14.12
N LYS A 145 -5.14 26.85 12.92
CA LYS A 145 -6.05 27.19 11.82
C LYS A 145 -5.77 26.28 10.64
N TRP A 146 -6.83 25.96 9.89
CA TRP A 146 -6.67 25.25 8.63
C TRP A 146 -5.96 26.13 7.59
N LYS A 147 -5.20 25.50 6.70
CA LYS A 147 -4.48 26.17 5.60
C LYS A 147 -4.66 25.37 4.33
N SER A 148 -4.86 26.06 3.20
CA SER A 148 -4.98 25.40 1.91
C SER A 148 -3.69 24.69 1.52
N PRO A 149 -3.79 23.53 0.85
CA PRO A 149 -2.62 22.83 0.31
C PRO A 149 -2.09 23.50 -0.97
N ASP A 150 -0.94 23.04 -1.45
CA ASP A 150 -0.37 23.46 -2.73
C ASP A 150 -1.28 23.09 -3.92
N LEU A 151 -1.04 23.72 -5.07
CA LEU A 151 -1.77 23.42 -6.31
C LEU A 151 -1.79 21.92 -6.60
N ASP A 152 -2.94 21.42 -7.06
CA ASP A 152 -3.24 20.01 -7.38
C ASP A 152 -3.23 19.02 -6.20
N TRP A 153 -3.04 19.50 -4.97
CA TRP A 153 -3.25 18.70 -3.78
C TRP A 153 -4.67 18.92 -3.24
N VAL A 154 -5.24 17.84 -2.73
CA VAL A 154 -6.43 17.92 -1.87
C VAL A 154 -6.09 17.53 -0.45
N LYS A 155 -6.83 18.09 0.50
CA LYS A 155 -6.62 17.89 1.92
C LYS A 155 -7.87 17.25 2.53
N ILE A 156 -7.66 16.10 3.16
CA ILE A 156 -8.69 15.23 3.73
C ILE A 156 -8.64 15.38 5.25
N SER A 157 -9.49 16.23 5.80
CA SER A 157 -9.66 16.39 7.25
C SER A 157 -10.57 15.26 7.76
N CYS A 158 -10.06 14.44 8.69
CA CYS A 158 -10.77 13.26 9.21
C CYS A 158 -10.97 13.37 10.72
N ASP A 159 -12.16 13.04 11.21
CA ASP A 159 -12.43 12.89 12.64
C ASP A 159 -13.42 11.76 12.95
N GLY A 160 -13.36 11.26 14.18
CA GLY A 160 -14.21 10.19 14.70
C GLY A 160 -14.79 10.57 16.05
N SER A 161 -16.09 10.32 16.22
CA SER A 161 -16.80 10.48 17.49
C SER A 161 -17.18 9.10 18.04
N PHE A 162 -17.00 8.88 19.34
CA PHE A 162 -17.38 7.66 20.03
C PHE A 162 -17.99 7.99 21.38
N ASP A 163 -19.19 7.46 21.65
CA ASP A 163 -19.87 7.55 22.94
C ASP A 163 -19.75 6.20 23.68
N PRO A 164 -18.91 6.09 24.72
CA PRO A 164 -18.72 4.85 25.46
C PRO A 164 -19.96 4.40 26.25
N LYS A 165 -20.92 5.30 26.50
CA LYS A 165 -22.14 4.96 27.26
C LYS A 165 -23.12 4.15 26.41
N ASN A 166 -23.29 4.56 25.17
CA ASN A 166 -24.24 3.98 24.24
C ASN A 166 -23.59 3.04 23.22
N GLY A 167 -22.25 3.02 23.15
CA GLY A 167 -21.49 2.30 22.14
C GLY A 167 -21.67 2.87 20.73
N GLU A 168 -22.21 4.09 20.60
CA GLU A 168 -22.43 4.72 19.31
C GLU A 168 -21.14 5.35 18.79
N ALA A 169 -20.90 5.15 17.48
CA ALA A 169 -19.71 5.65 16.83
C ALA A 169 -20.06 6.28 15.46
N ALA A 170 -19.38 7.36 15.13
CA ALA A 170 -19.56 8.06 13.86
C ALA A 170 -18.23 8.64 13.37
N ILE A 171 -18.16 8.85 12.06
CA ILE A 171 -17.00 9.47 11.40
C ILE A 171 -17.44 10.68 10.60
N GLY A 172 -16.53 11.65 10.49
CA GLY A 172 -16.66 12.84 9.69
C GLY A 172 -15.43 13.06 8.83
N ILE A 173 -15.65 13.30 7.54
CA ILE A 173 -14.62 13.54 6.54
C ILE A 173 -14.99 14.79 5.76
N VAL A 174 -14.00 15.65 5.53
CA VAL A 174 -14.11 16.85 4.71
C VAL A 174 -12.92 16.89 3.75
N ILE A 175 -13.18 16.98 2.45
CA ILE A 175 -12.16 17.11 1.41
C ILE A 175 -12.20 18.51 0.85
N ARG A 176 -11.06 19.21 0.92
CA ARG A 176 -10.88 20.57 0.38
C ARG A 176 -9.73 20.64 -0.61
N ASP A 177 -9.85 21.47 -1.63
CA ASP A 177 -8.79 21.70 -2.63
C ASP A 177 -7.82 22.83 -2.24
N TYR A 178 -6.89 23.16 -3.15
CA TYR A 178 -5.90 24.23 -3.03
C TYR A 178 -6.49 25.64 -2.92
N GLN A 179 -7.74 25.84 -3.36
CA GLN A 179 -8.48 27.10 -3.20
C GLN A 179 -9.24 27.13 -1.87
N GLY A 180 -9.22 26.03 -1.11
CA GLY A 180 -9.98 25.87 0.11
C GLY A 180 -11.45 25.52 -0.09
N GLN A 181 -11.86 25.26 -1.34
CA GLN A 181 -13.24 24.94 -1.66
C GLN A 181 -13.57 23.52 -1.18
N LEU A 182 -14.81 23.34 -0.71
CA LEU A 182 -15.32 22.04 -0.32
C LEU A 182 -15.56 21.20 -1.57
N VAL A 183 -14.82 20.11 -1.73
CA VAL A 183 -14.93 19.22 -2.90
C VAL A 183 -15.76 17.98 -2.59
N ASP A 184 -15.66 17.46 -1.37
CA ASP A 184 -16.43 16.31 -0.92
C ASP A 184 -16.53 16.25 0.61
N ARG A 185 -17.49 15.49 1.12
CA ARG A 185 -17.68 15.24 2.55
C ARG A 185 -18.37 13.91 2.81
N LEU A 186 -18.11 13.32 3.97
CA LEU A 186 -18.82 12.13 4.44
C LEU A 186 -19.04 12.17 5.94
N GLY A 187 -20.31 12.11 6.36
CA GLY A 187 -20.72 11.82 7.73
C GLY A 187 -21.39 10.46 7.76
N LYS A 188 -20.94 9.55 8.63
CA LYS A 188 -21.43 8.16 8.63
C LYS A 188 -21.37 7.53 10.02
N LYS A 189 -22.43 6.84 10.45
CA LYS A 189 -22.38 5.94 11.61
C LYS A 189 -21.52 4.71 11.30
N VAL A 190 -20.66 4.33 12.24
CA VAL A 190 -19.77 3.17 12.12
C VAL A 190 -19.84 2.33 13.37
N GLN A 191 -19.38 1.08 13.25
CA GLN A 191 -19.15 0.22 14.41
C GLN A 191 -17.69 0.37 14.83
N ALA A 192 -17.47 0.76 16.08
CA ALA A 192 -16.16 0.85 16.71
C ALA A 192 -16.31 0.61 18.21
N ASP A 193 -15.30 0.00 18.82
CA ASP A 193 -15.20 -0.27 20.25
C ASP A 193 -14.47 0.83 21.02
N GLU A 194 -13.78 1.74 20.32
CA GLU A 194 -13.00 2.81 20.92
C GLU A 194 -12.85 4.05 20.02
N ALA A 195 -12.51 5.19 20.64
CA ALA A 195 -12.32 6.45 19.94
C ALA A 195 -11.13 6.46 18.97
N LEU A 196 -10.08 5.66 19.22
CA LEU A 196 -8.96 5.56 18.29
C LEU A 196 -9.36 4.85 16.99
N MET A 197 -10.19 3.80 17.10
CA MET A 197 -10.72 3.05 15.98
C MET A 197 -11.63 3.92 15.10
N THR A 198 -12.49 4.78 15.68
CA THR A 198 -13.32 5.69 14.86
C THR A 198 -12.47 6.64 14.03
N LYS A 199 -11.39 7.19 14.59
CA LYS A 199 -10.46 8.06 13.85
C LYS A 199 -9.73 7.30 12.73
N ALA A 200 -9.30 6.06 12.98
CA ALA A 200 -8.69 5.21 11.96
C ALA A 200 -9.68 4.89 10.82
N LEU A 201 -10.93 4.58 11.16
CA LEU A 201 -12.02 4.36 10.19
C LEU A 201 -12.33 5.62 9.38
N ALA A 202 -12.31 6.81 9.99
CA ALA A 202 -12.49 8.08 9.30
C ALA A 202 -11.42 8.28 8.23
N VAL A 203 -10.15 8.03 8.54
CA VAL A 203 -9.06 8.09 7.56
C VAL A 203 -9.25 7.08 6.44
N ARG A 204 -9.58 5.83 6.76
CA ARG A 204 -9.81 4.78 5.76
C ARG A 204 -10.90 5.16 4.77
N GLU A 205 -12.04 5.63 5.26
CA GLU A 205 -13.15 6.03 4.39
C GLU A 205 -12.85 7.34 3.65
N GLY A 206 -12.09 8.27 4.23
CA GLY A 206 -11.65 9.49 3.56
C GLY A 206 -10.69 9.21 2.39
N LEU A 207 -9.74 8.29 2.55
CA LEU A 207 -8.86 7.85 1.47
C LEU A 207 -9.64 7.13 0.36
N LYS A 208 -10.60 6.27 0.71
CA LYS A 208 -11.49 5.65 -0.29
C LYS A 208 -12.33 6.68 -1.04
N LEU A 209 -12.84 7.70 -0.34
CA LEU A 209 -13.62 8.77 -0.94
C LEU A 209 -12.78 9.55 -1.96
N ALA A 210 -11.56 9.94 -1.58
CA ALA A 210 -10.63 10.61 -2.48
C ALA A 210 -10.25 9.76 -3.70
N ALA A 211 -10.05 8.45 -3.51
CA ALA A 211 -9.72 7.53 -4.60
C ALA A 211 -10.87 7.41 -5.61
N ARG A 212 -12.13 7.36 -5.15
CA ARG A 212 -13.32 7.35 -6.02
C ARG A 212 -13.47 8.63 -6.84
N LYS A 213 -12.94 9.75 -6.34
CA LYS A 213 -12.90 11.04 -7.04
C LYS A 213 -11.69 11.17 -7.98
N ASN A 214 -10.86 10.12 -8.10
CA ASN A 214 -9.64 10.10 -8.91
C ASN A 214 -8.61 11.18 -8.52
N PHE A 215 -8.56 11.58 -7.23
CA PHE A 215 -7.45 12.42 -6.77
C PHE A 215 -6.16 11.61 -6.73
N SER A 216 -5.06 12.19 -7.22
CA SER A 216 -3.76 11.53 -7.27
C SER A 216 -2.82 11.95 -6.14
N ARG A 217 -2.98 13.17 -5.61
CA ARG A 217 -2.15 13.77 -4.56
C ARG A 217 -3.00 14.20 -3.36
N VAL A 218 -2.76 13.59 -2.21
CA VAL A 218 -3.62 13.79 -1.03
C VAL A 218 -2.81 14.07 0.24
N ILE A 219 -3.28 15.03 1.04
CA ILE A 219 -2.80 15.27 2.41
C ILE A 219 -3.90 14.81 3.38
N VAL A 220 -3.61 13.85 4.24
CA VAL A 220 -4.52 13.45 5.32
C VAL A 220 -4.22 14.29 6.56
N GLU A 221 -5.22 14.97 7.09
CA GLU A 221 -5.16 15.67 8.37
C GLU A 221 -5.91 14.87 9.45
N ASN A 222 -5.24 14.66 10.57
CA ASN A 222 -5.84 14.03 11.75
C ASN A 222 -5.30 14.68 13.03
N ASP A 223 -6.12 14.72 14.07
CA ASP A 223 -5.76 15.28 15.37
C ASP A 223 -5.25 14.21 16.37
N SER A 224 -5.19 12.94 15.96
CA SER A 224 -4.67 11.83 16.77
C SER A 224 -3.25 11.44 16.35
N ALA A 225 -2.30 11.66 17.26
CA ALA A 225 -0.91 11.22 17.08
C ALA A 225 -0.80 9.71 16.84
N GLY A 226 -1.66 8.90 17.48
CA GLY A 226 -1.66 7.44 17.30
C GLY A 226 -2.05 7.02 15.88
N VAL A 227 -3.06 7.67 15.29
CA VAL A 227 -3.46 7.38 13.90
C VAL A 227 -2.38 7.85 12.91
N VAL A 228 -1.77 9.02 13.16
CA VAL A 228 -0.66 9.52 12.35
C VAL A 228 0.53 8.57 12.41
N GLN A 229 0.84 7.99 13.58
CA GLN A 229 1.88 7.00 13.75
C GLN A 229 1.57 5.69 13.00
N ASP A 230 0.33 5.22 13.08
CA ASP A 230 -0.13 4.02 12.36
C ASP A 230 -0.04 4.18 10.84
N LEU A 231 -0.27 5.40 10.34
CA LEU A 231 -0.10 5.75 8.93
C LEU A 231 1.37 5.75 8.52
N THR A 232 2.23 6.48 9.24
CA THR A 232 3.63 6.69 8.83
C THR A 232 4.55 5.50 9.12
N GLY A 233 4.08 4.50 9.88
CA GLY A 233 4.89 3.33 10.24
C GLY A 233 6.10 3.66 11.10
N SER A 234 6.13 4.86 11.70
CA SER A 234 7.26 5.34 12.50
C SER A 234 7.15 4.82 13.93
N LEU A 235 8.15 4.04 14.36
CA LEU A 235 8.40 3.56 15.74
C LEU A 235 7.45 2.44 16.24
N GLY A 236 8.05 1.43 16.87
CA GLY A 236 7.53 0.11 17.26
C GLY A 236 6.38 0.03 18.26
N THR A 237 5.42 0.96 18.20
CA THR A 237 4.17 0.96 18.99
C THR A 237 2.94 1.22 18.12
N SER A 238 2.91 0.75 16.86
CA SER A 238 1.65 0.72 16.09
C SER A 238 0.62 -0.15 16.83
N ALA A 239 -0.58 0.38 17.04
CA ALA A 239 -1.65 -0.39 17.66
C ALA A 239 -2.09 -1.49 16.68
N TRP A 240 -1.95 -2.75 17.11
CA TRP A 240 -2.19 -3.92 16.27
C TRP A 240 -3.61 -3.96 15.66
N LYS A 241 -4.58 -3.31 16.31
CA LYS A 241 -5.98 -3.20 15.84
C LYS A 241 -6.16 -2.16 14.72
N THR A 242 -5.60 -0.96 14.88
CA THR A 242 -5.90 0.20 14.01
C THR A 242 -4.94 0.31 12.82
N ALA A 243 -3.69 -0.10 12.96
CA ALA A 243 -2.72 -0.01 11.88
C ALA A 243 -3.13 -0.79 10.61
N PRO A 244 -3.66 -2.03 10.68
CA PRO A 244 -4.15 -2.74 9.49
C PRO A 244 -5.31 -2.03 8.78
N VAL A 245 -6.12 -1.27 9.51
CA VAL A 245 -7.31 -0.59 8.99
C VAL A 245 -6.94 0.52 8.00
N VAL A 246 -5.84 1.24 8.28
CA VAL A 246 -5.41 2.38 7.46
C VAL A 246 -4.35 2.01 6.41
N ARG A 247 -3.50 1.01 6.70
CA ARG A 247 -2.34 0.66 5.86
C ARG A 247 -2.71 0.21 4.45
N GLU A 248 -3.81 -0.52 4.26
CA GLU A 248 -4.24 -0.92 2.91
C GLU A 248 -4.72 0.27 2.09
N THR A 249 -5.39 1.24 2.70
CA THR A 249 -5.92 2.41 1.97
C THR A 249 -4.86 3.44 1.61
N VAL A 250 -3.75 3.52 2.35
CA VAL A 250 -2.62 4.37 1.99
C VAL A 250 -2.05 3.98 0.62
N LYS A 251 -2.03 2.67 0.31
CA LYS A 251 -1.48 2.12 -0.94
C LYS A 251 -2.28 2.52 -2.19
N LEU A 252 -3.45 3.16 -2.02
CA LEU A 252 -4.24 3.68 -3.13
C LEU A 252 -3.60 4.91 -3.79
N PHE A 253 -2.64 5.55 -3.12
CA PHE A 253 -2.03 6.80 -3.57
C PHE A 253 -0.51 6.65 -3.65
N ALA A 254 0.05 7.09 -4.78
CA ALA A 254 1.50 7.18 -4.94
C ALA A 254 2.10 8.38 -4.20
N ASP A 255 1.33 9.47 -4.07
CA ASP A 255 1.76 10.72 -3.46
C ASP A 255 0.79 11.11 -2.33
N LEU A 256 1.17 10.72 -1.11
CA LEU A 256 0.36 10.87 0.10
C LEU A 256 1.21 11.45 1.22
N LYS A 257 0.70 12.52 1.82
CA LYS A 257 1.27 13.18 3.01
C LYS A 257 0.33 13.06 4.18
N VAL A 258 0.87 13.07 5.40
CA VAL A 258 0.06 13.10 6.63
C VAL A 258 0.47 14.28 7.50
N SER A 259 -0.52 15.00 8.02
CA SER A 259 -0.36 16.13 8.93
C SER A 259 -1.08 15.86 10.25
N LEU A 260 -0.33 15.90 11.35
CA LEU A 260 -0.92 15.97 12.69
C LEU A 260 -1.35 17.42 12.94
N VAL A 261 -2.65 17.64 13.11
CA VAL A 261 -3.22 18.98 13.31
C VAL A 261 -3.76 19.16 14.73
N LYS A 262 -3.82 20.40 15.21
CA LYS A 262 -4.55 20.70 16.44
C LYS A 262 -6.05 20.53 16.22
N ARG A 263 -6.78 20.11 17.25
CA ARG A 263 -8.23 19.90 17.19
C ARG A 263 -9.00 21.11 16.63
N GLN A 264 -8.55 22.33 16.91
CA GLN A 264 -9.19 23.55 16.38
C GLN A 264 -9.16 23.63 14.84
N ALA A 265 -8.08 23.15 14.21
CA ALA A 265 -7.94 23.13 12.75
C ALA A 265 -8.74 22.01 12.08
N ASN A 266 -9.20 21.01 12.87
CA ASN A 266 -10.01 19.88 12.40
C ASN A 266 -11.52 20.08 12.66
N GLY A 267 -11.95 21.30 13.00
CA GLY A 267 -13.31 21.59 13.44
C GLY A 267 -14.39 21.22 12.42
N ALA A 268 -14.10 21.31 11.13
CA ALA A 268 -15.06 20.92 10.09
C ALA A 268 -15.36 19.41 10.11
N ALA A 269 -14.33 18.57 10.27
CA ALA A 269 -14.50 17.13 10.35
C ALA A 269 -15.17 16.69 11.67
N ASP A 270 -14.80 17.29 12.80
CA ASP A 270 -15.45 17.07 14.11
C ASP A 270 -16.94 17.43 14.04
N TRP A 271 -17.26 18.55 13.39
CA TRP A 271 -18.65 18.94 13.17
C TRP A 271 -19.39 17.91 12.30
N VAL A 272 -18.84 17.50 11.15
CA VAL A 272 -19.46 16.48 10.28
C VAL A 272 -19.65 15.15 11.01
N ALA A 273 -18.69 14.73 11.84
CA ALA A 273 -18.78 13.48 12.61
C ALA A 273 -19.97 13.50 13.59
N ARG A 274 -20.31 14.66 14.13
CA ARG A 274 -21.45 14.85 15.05
C ARG A 274 -22.79 14.95 14.35
N GLN A 275 -22.82 15.17 13.03
CA GLN A 275 -24.04 15.33 12.24
C GLN A 275 -24.49 14.03 11.55
N HIS A 276 -24.21 12.88 12.16
CA HIS A 276 -24.35 11.51 11.60
C HIS A 276 -25.75 11.11 11.06
N ASN A 277 -26.76 11.97 11.17
CA ASN A 277 -28.16 11.74 10.81
C ASN A 277 -28.70 12.61 9.67
N MET A 278 -27.87 13.37 8.95
CA MET A 278 -28.41 14.23 7.88
C MET A 278 -28.50 13.47 6.54
N GLU A 279 -29.70 12.98 6.24
CA GLU A 279 -30.18 12.51 4.92
C GLU A 279 -30.23 13.64 3.87
N MET A 280 -29.21 14.50 3.80
CA MET A 280 -29.11 15.48 2.71
C MET A 280 -28.08 15.03 1.67
N ASP A 281 -28.48 15.15 0.42
CA ASP A 281 -27.67 14.82 -0.75
C ASP A 281 -26.38 15.67 -0.80
N LEU A 282 -25.33 15.09 -1.36
CA LEU A 282 -23.99 15.69 -1.47
C LEU A 282 -24.03 16.98 -2.32
N SER A 283 -24.83 16.98 -3.39
CA SER A 283 -24.98 18.12 -4.31
C SER A 283 -25.52 19.36 -3.63
N ASP A 284 -26.44 19.20 -2.68
CA ASP A 284 -27.05 20.32 -1.97
C ASP A 284 -26.05 20.98 -1.02
N TRP A 285 -25.08 20.23 -0.50
CA TRP A 285 -24.08 20.73 0.45
C TRP A 285 -22.89 21.42 -0.19
N ILE A 286 -22.46 20.97 -1.37
CA ILE A 286 -21.38 21.65 -2.11
C ILE A 286 -21.86 23.04 -2.54
N ASN A 287 -23.13 23.13 -2.98
CA ASN A 287 -23.71 24.39 -3.45
C ASN A 287 -24.31 25.25 -2.31
N ARG A 288 -24.82 24.62 -1.24
CA ARG A 288 -25.48 25.30 -0.11
C ARG A 288 -25.16 24.62 1.23
N PRO A 289 -23.93 24.73 1.73
CA PRO A 289 -23.56 24.15 3.01
C PRO A 289 -24.35 24.78 4.17
N PRO A 290 -24.67 24.02 5.25
CA PRO A 290 -25.35 24.58 6.42
C PRO A 290 -24.56 25.74 7.03
N SER A 291 -25.26 26.78 7.49
CA SER A 291 -24.64 28.02 7.99
C SER A 291 -23.63 27.79 9.13
N SER A 292 -23.83 26.75 9.95
CA SER A 292 -22.90 26.35 11.01
C SER A 292 -21.59 25.74 10.47
N LEU A 293 -21.65 24.99 9.36
CA LEU A 293 -20.46 24.53 8.66
C LEU A 293 -19.78 25.70 7.92
N VAL A 294 -20.55 26.57 7.25
CA VAL A 294 -20.03 27.79 6.61
C VAL A 294 -19.28 28.65 7.62
N PHE A 295 -19.81 28.82 8.83
CA PHE A 295 -19.13 29.57 9.88
C PHE A 295 -17.76 28.97 10.22
N ILE A 296 -17.66 27.63 10.33
CA ILE A 296 -16.40 26.94 10.59
C ILE A 296 -15.43 27.13 9.42
N LEU A 297 -15.89 26.89 8.18
CA LEU A 297 -15.10 27.07 6.96
C LEU A 297 -14.62 28.52 6.78
N SER A 298 -15.44 29.51 7.16
CA SER A 298 -15.08 30.93 7.09
C SER A 298 -14.06 31.31 8.16
N LYS A 299 -14.11 30.66 9.33
CA LYS A 299 -13.15 30.86 10.43
C LYS A 299 -11.74 30.35 10.08
N ASP A 300 -11.67 29.41 9.14
CA ASP A 300 -10.43 28.91 8.54
C ASP A 300 -9.79 29.92 7.55
N GLY A 301 -10.45 31.06 7.27
CA GLY A 301 -9.86 32.20 6.57
C GLY A 301 -10.07 32.25 5.05
N LEU A 302 -11.08 31.55 4.52
CA LEU A 302 -11.32 31.44 3.08
C LEU A 302 -12.72 31.88 2.65
N PRO A 303 -12.88 32.41 1.42
CA PRO A 303 -14.17 32.85 0.92
C PRO A 303 -15.11 31.66 0.65
N CYS A 304 -16.33 31.78 1.18
CA CYS A 304 -17.44 30.85 0.93
C CYS A 304 -17.79 30.83 -0.57
N PRO A 305 -18.13 29.67 -1.16
CA PRO A 305 -18.84 29.67 -2.44
C PRO A 305 -20.20 30.36 -2.27
N HIS A 306 -20.54 31.26 -3.19
CA HIS A 306 -21.82 31.98 -3.22
C HIS A 306 -22.97 31.08 -3.68
#